data_AF-A0A3L7XHQ8-F1
#
_entry.id   AF-A0A3L7XHQ8-F1
#
_cell.length_a   1.000
_cell.length_b   1.000
_cell.length_c   1.000
_cell.angle_alpha   90.00
_cell.angle_beta   90.00
_cell.angle_gamma   90.00
#
_symmetry.space_group_name_H-M   'P 1'
#
loop_
_entity.id
_entity.type
_entity.pdbx_description
1 polymer ?
#
loop_
_entity_poly.entity_id
_entity_poly.type
_entity_poly.pdbx_seq_one_letter_code
_entity_poly.pdbx_strand_id
1 'polypeptide(L)' 'YHRDGGDQQELLARLGAALPLGRVGSVEEIARAVLFLACDDSSFMTGAALPVDGGNTAR' A
#
# COMPACT_ATOMS: atom_id res chain seq x y z
N TYR A 1 -18.35 -16.56 9.70
CA TYR A 1 -17.55 -16.17 8.52
C TYR A 1 -16.07 -16.38 8.84
N HIS A 2 -15.59 -17.62 8.75
CA HIS A 2 -14.15 -17.91 8.72
C HIS A 2 -13.81 -18.25 7.27
N ARG A 3 -12.99 -17.43 6.63
CA ARG A 3 -12.32 -17.82 5.38
C ARG A 3 -11.00 -18.46 5.77
N ASP A 4 -10.68 -19.61 5.19
CA ASP A 4 -9.41 -20.27 5.43
C ASP A 4 -8.28 -19.45 4.80
N GLY A 5 -7.05 -19.58 5.34
CA GLY A 5 -5.90 -18.78 4.91
C GLY A 5 -5.58 -18.88 3.42
N GLY A 6 -5.90 -20.02 2.79
CA GLY A 6 -5.77 -20.23 1.33
C GLY A 6 -6.65 -19.29 0.51
N ASP A 7 -7.91 -19.10 0.90
CA ASP A 7 -8.85 -18.20 0.21
C ASP A 7 -8.37 -16.74 0.27
N GLN A 8 -7.73 -16.35 1.37
CA GLN A 8 -7.19 -15.00 1.55
C GLN A 8 -5.94 -14.79 0.69
N GLN A 9 -5.03 -15.75 0.64
CA GLN A 9 -3.83 -15.67 -0.20
C GLN A 9 -4.19 -15.54 -1.68
N GLU A 10 -5.12 -16.36 -2.15
CA GLU A 10 -5.59 -16.35 -3.54
C GLU A 10 -6.27 -15.01 -3.89
N LEU A 11 -7.10 -14.49 -2.98
CA LEU A 11 -7.70 -13.17 -3.17
C LEU A 11 -6.64 -12.07 -3.29
N LEU A 12 -5.63 -12.06 -2.42
CA LEU A 12 -4.55 -11.07 -2.45
C LEU A 12 -3.72 -11.18 -3.73
N ALA A 13 -3.41 -12.38 -4.19
CA ALA A 13 -2.72 -12.60 -5.47
C ALA A 13 -3.53 -12.02 -6.64
N ARG A 14 -4.83 -12.31 -6.69
CA ARG A 14 -5.73 -11.79 -7.72
C ARG A 14 -5.83 -10.27 -7.71
N LEU A 15 -5.90 -9.64 -6.53
CA LEU A 15 -5.93 -8.18 -6.41
C LEU A 15 -4.60 -7.54 -6.81
N GLY A 16 -3.48 -8.13 -6.40
CA GLY A 16 -2.14 -7.64 -6.69
C GLY A 16 -1.79 -7.65 -8.17
N ALA A 17 -2.30 -8.63 -8.94
CA ALA A 17 -2.02 -8.78 -10.36
C ALA A 17 -2.39 -7.55 -11.22
N ALA A 18 -3.34 -6.72 -10.76
CA ALA A 18 -3.72 -5.49 -11.47
C ALA A 18 -2.74 -4.32 -11.21
N LEU A 19 -2.00 -4.33 -10.11
CA LEU A 19 -1.06 -3.27 -9.74
C LEU A 19 0.26 -3.42 -10.50
N PRO A 20 0.98 -2.33 -10.84
CA PRO A 20 2.29 -2.44 -11.49
C PRO A 20 3.30 -3.29 -10.74
N LEU A 21 3.32 -3.21 -9.41
CA LEU A 21 4.19 -4.05 -8.57
C LEU A 21 3.72 -5.52 -8.48
N GLY A 22 2.56 -5.87 -9.06
CA GLY A 22 2.07 -7.25 -9.14
C GLY A 22 1.67 -7.88 -7.79
N ARG A 23 1.62 -7.10 -6.71
CA ARG A 23 1.28 -7.58 -5.36
C ARG A 23 0.50 -6.53 -4.57
N VAL A 24 -0.31 -6.99 -3.62
CA VAL A 24 -0.89 -6.12 -2.60
C VAL A 24 0.22 -5.69 -1.64
N GLY A 25 0.20 -4.40 -1.26
CA GLY A 25 1.11 -3.86 -0.25
C GLY A 25 0.84 -4.41 1.15
N SER A 26 1.87 -4.47 1.99
CA SER A 26 1.72 -4.85 3.39
C SER A 26 1.25 -3.65 4.22
N VAL A 27 0.67 -3.90 5.40
CA VAL A 27 0.25 -2.83 6.31
C VAL A 27 1.45 -2.02 6.81
N GLU A 28 2.62 -2.65 6.93
CA GLU A 28 3.87 -1.99 7.34
C GLU A 28 4.40 -1.01 6.29
N GLU A 29 4.13 -1.26 4.99
CA GLU A 29 4.48 -0.31 3.92
C GLU A 29 3.67 0.97 4.05
N ILE A 30 2.37 0.86 4.34
CA ILE A 30 1.50 2.02 4.61
C ILE A 30 1.92 2.72 5.90
N ALA A 31 2.16 1.96 6.97
CA ALA A 31 2.56 2.52 8.26
C ALA A 31 3.87 3.31 8.18
N ARG A 32 4.86 2.85 7.39
CA ARG A 32 6.11 3.58 7.17
C ARG A 32 5.89 4.90 6.42
N ALA A 33 5.02 4.93 5.41
CA ALA A 33 4.72 6.17 4.70
C ALA A 33 3.98 7.18 5.59
N VAL A 34 3.04 6.70 6.42
CA VAL A 34 2.36 7.53 7.42
C VAL A 34 3.36 8.05 8.46
N LEU A 35 4.25 7.19 8.96
CA LEU A 35 5.29 7.59 9.90
C LEU A 35 6.19 8.69 9.32
N PHE A 36 6.61 8.55 8.06
CA PHE A 36 7.39 9.56 7.37
C PHE A 36 6.66 10.91 7.32
N LEU A 37 5.37 10.93 6.95
CA LEU A 37 4.58 12.17 6.91
C LEU A 37 4.28 12.76 8.31
N ALA A 38 4.44 11.97 9.36
CA ALA A 38 4.18 12.37 10.74
C ALA A 38 5.45 12.81 11.50
N CYS A 39 6.65 12.66 10.91
CA CYS A 39 7.91 13.00 11.56
C CYS A 39 8.59 14.25 10.95
N ASP A 40 9.68 14.70 11.59
CA ASP A 40 10.40 15.92 11.21
C ASP A 40 11.03 15.86 9.81
N ASP A 41 11.24 14.65 9.28
CA ASP A 41 11.80 14.43 7.93
C ASP A 41 10.89 14.99 6.83
N SER A 42 9.59 15.16 7.10
CA SER A 42 8.63 15.78 6.18
C SER A 42 8.24 17.22 6.59
N SER A 43 9.05 17.91 7.40
CA SER A 43 8.72 19.22 8.02
C SER A 43 8.33 20.35 7.05
N PHE A 44 8.67 20.25 5.77
CA PHE A 44 8.29 21.24 4.74
C PHE A 44 7.30 20.70 3.71
N MET A 45 6.76 19.49 3.92
CA MET A 45 5.75 18.89 3.05
C MET A 45 4.36 19.18 3.58
N THR A 46 3.57 19.94 2.83
CA THR A 46 2.16 20.21 3.16
C THR A 46 1.34 20.39 1.88
N GLY A 47 0.03 20.13 1.96
CA GLY A 47 -0.91 20.30 0.85
C GLY A 47 -0.78 19.30 -0.31
N ALA A 48 0.10 18.31 -0.20
CA ALA A 48 0.34 17.30 -1.23
C ALA A 48 -0.16 15.92 -0.79
N ALA A 49 -0.64 15.13 -1.75
CA ALA A 49 -0.91 13.70 -1.56
C ALA A 49 0.34 12.88 -1.90
N LEU A 50 0.61 11.84 -1.11
CA LEU A 50 1.66 10.85 -1.37
C LEU A 50 1.03 9.52 -1.77
N PRO A 51 1.01 9.13 -3.06
CA PRO A 51 0.50 7.84 -3.49
C PRO A 51 1.36 6.69 -2.95
N VAL A 52 0.74 5.73 -2.29
CA VAL A 52 1.36 4.49 -1.79
C VAL A 52 0.53 3.30 -2.26
N ASP A 53 0.50 3.08 -3.58
CA ASP A 53 -0.52 2.26 -4.25
C ASP A 53 0.07 1.19 -5.19
N GLY A 54 1.36 0.88 -5.04
CA GLY A 54 2.04 -0.08 -5.90
C GLY A 54 2.15 0.33 -7.36
N GLY A 55 2.03 1.64 -7.64
CA GLY A 55 2.16 2.25 -8.97
C GLY A 55 0.84 2.49 -9.69
N ASN A 56 -0.30 2.20 -9.06
CA ASN A 56 -1.61 2.28 -9.71
C ASN A 56 -1.91 3.66 -10.32
N THR A 57 -1.50 4.74 -9.64
CA THR A 57 -1.71 6.13 -10.11
C THR A 57 -0.78 6.53 -11.27
N ALA A 58 0.31 5.79 -11.51
CA ALA A 58 1.32 6.14 -12.53
C ALA A 58 1.09 5.49 -13.90
N ARG A 59 0.04 4.68 -14.05
CA ARG A 59 -0.30 4.00 -15.31
C ARG A 59 -1.00 4.92 -16.30
#